data_AF-A0A510UZW5-F1
#
_entry.id   AF-A0A510UZW5-F1
#
_cell.length_a   1.000
_cell.length_b   1.000
_cell.length_c   1.000
_cell.angle_alpha   90.00
_cell.angle_beta   90.00
_cell.angle_gamma   90.00
#
_symmetry.space_group_name_H-M   'P 1'
#
loop_
_entity.id
_entity.type
_entity.pdbx_description
1 polymer ?
#
loop_
_entity_poly.entity_id
_entity_poly.type
_entity_poly.pdbx_seq_one_letter_code
_entity_poly.pdbx_strand_id
1 'polypeptide(L)'
;MSFDVFAQRFVGGKPADADGQVLRALIAPHLGRVEPETRFAELIFEDGTADLYSDDEPGTGFMVNHVSGRRAWDLIARVAAAGEMALFAPGVPTLIFSEAARAHLPAELADGAVVVASGADILRAIADG
;
A
#
# COMPACT_ATOMS: atom_id res chain seq x y z
N MET A 1 4.83 -15.73 8.66
CA MET A 1 3.49 -15.12 8.78
C MET A 1 3.28 -14.28 7.54
N SER A 2 2.11 -14.39 6.90
CA SER A 2 1.69 -13.47 5.84
C SER A 2 0.92 -12.34 6.52
N PHE A 3 1.24 -11.10 6.19
CA PHE A 3 0.49 -9.93 6.65
C PHE A 3 -0.24 -9.35 5.44
N ASP A 4 -1.56 -9.22 5.56
CA ASP A 4 -2.36 -8.53 4.56
C ASP A 4 -2.28 -7.02 4.84
N VAL A 5 -1.78 -6.26 3.86
CA VAL A 5 -1.68 -4.81 3.92
C VAL A 5 -2.55 -4.22 2.82
N PHE A 6 -3.50 -3.39 3.21
CA PHE A 6 -4.43 -2.72 2.31
C PHE A 6 -4.00 -1.29 2.07
N ALA A 7 -4.15 -0.80 0.84
CA ALA A 7 -3.90 0.58 0.46
C ALA A 7 -5.19 1.20 -0.10
N GLN A 8 -5.58 2.35 0.44
CA GLN A 8 -6.75 3.11 -0.02
C GLN A 8 -6.50 4.61 0.11
N ARG A 9 -6.79 5.37 -0.95
CA ARG A 9 -6.85 6.83 -0.88
C ARG A 9 -8.20 7.27 -0.30
N PHE A 10 -8.16 8.33 0.50
CA PHE A 10 -9.35 9.00 1.00
C PHE A 10 -9.36 10.47 0.60
N VAL A 11 -10.55 11.03 0.37
CA VAL A 11 -10.78 12.47 0.20
C VAL A 11 -12.03 12.85 1.01
N GLY A 12 -11.85 13.68 2.04
CA GLY A 12 -12.97 14.18 2.85
C GLY A 12 -13.70 13.07 3.62
N GLY A 13 -12.95 12.09 4.11
CA GLY A 13 -13.46 10.95 4.89
C GLY A 13 -14.09 9.83 4.05
N LYS A 14 -13.93 9.86 2.72
CA LYS A 14 -14.50 8.84 1.82
C LYS A 14 -13.42 8.21 0.95
N PRO A 15 -13.53 6.91 0.63
CA PRO A 15 -12.69 6.28 -0.38
C PRO A 15 -12.73 7.07 -1.69
N ALA A 16 -11.57 7.21 -2.32
CA ALA A 16 -11.39 7.89 -3.59
C ALA A 16 -10.30 7.19 -4.40
N ASP A 17 -10.30 7.43 -5.71
CA ASP A 17 -9.30 6.87 -6.60
C ASP A 17 -8.01 7.70 -6.56
N ALA A 18 -6.88 7.02 -6.60
CA ALA A 18 -5.57 7.60 -6.90
C ALA A 18 -5.32 7.62 -8.42
N ASP A 19 -4.24 8.29 -8.84
CA ASP A 19 -3.83 8.27 -10.25
C ASP A 19 -3.31 6.87 -10.63
N GLY A 20 -4.20 6.05 -11.20
CA GLY A 20 -3.90 4.68 -11.60
C GLY A 20 -2.77 4.57 -12.64
N GLN A 21 -2.54 5.60 -13.47
CA GLN A 21 -1.44 5.58 -14.45
C GLN A 21 -0.09 5.73 -13.75
N VAL A 22 0.01 6.65 -12.79
CA VAL A 22 1.22 6.84 -11.98
C VAL A 22 1.54 5.58 -11.19
N LEU A 23 0.54 4.98 -10.53
CA LEU A 23 0.75 3.77 -9.75
C LEU A 23 1.15 2.57 -10.63
N ARG A 24 0.51 2.41 -11.78
CA ARG A 24 0.85 1.36 -12.75
C ARG A 24 2.29 1.50 -13.25
N ALA A 25 2.75 2.73 -13.52
CA ALA A 25 4.13 2.97 -13.96
C ALA A 25 5.17 2.59 -12.88
N LEU A 26 4.84 2.75 -11.60
CA LEU A 26 5.70 2.34 -10.49
C LEU A 26 5.73 0.82 -10.31
N ILE A 27 4.59 0.15 -10.49
CA ILE A 27 4.45 -1.30 -10.28
C ILE A 27 4.98 -2.11 -11.47
N ALA A 28 4.75 -1.64 -12.71
CA ALA A 28 5.05 -2.37 -13.93
C ALA A 28 6.46 -2.98 -14.03
N PRO A 29 7.55 -2.31 -13.58
CA PRO A 29 8.89 -2.88 -13.61
C PRO A 29 9.09 -4.12 -12.75
N HIS A 30 8.18 -4.38 -11.81
CA HIS A 30 8.26 -5.46 -10.84
C HIS A 30 7.28 -6.60 -11.14
N LEU A 31 6.45 -6.48 -12.18
CA LEU A 31 5.47 -7.51 -12.51
C LEU A 31 6.15 -8.81 -12.98
N GLY A 32 5.82 -9.90 -12.30
CA GLY A 32 6.11 -11.28 -12.70
C GLY A 32 4.89 -11.93 -13.33
N ARG A 33 4.30 -12.89 -12.63
CA ARG A 33 3.06 -13.56 -13.06
C ARG A 33 1.86 -12.65 -12.86
N VAL A 34 0.96 -12.58 -13.83
CA VAL A 34 -0.30 -11.82 -13.76
C VAL A 34 -1.46 -12.73 -14.12
N GLU A 35 -2.51 -12.71 -13.30
CA GLU A 35 -3.74 -13.49 -13.47
C GLU A 35 -4.94 -12.53 -13.42
N PRO A 36 -5.36 -11.97 -14.57
CA PRO A 36 -6.43 -10.97 -14.62
C PRO A 36 -7.76 -11.47 -14.06
N GLU A 37 -8.07 -12.75 -14.21
CA GLU A 37 -9.32 -13.37 -13.77
C GLU A 37 -9.46 -13.36 -12.24
N THR A 38 -8.34 -13.49 -11.52
CA THR A 38 -8.29 -13.46 -10.05
C THR A 38 -7.82 -12.11 -9.51
N ARG A 39 -7.62 -11.12 -10.39
CA ARG A 39 -7.13 -9.79 -10.05
C ARG A 39 -5.78 -9.82 -9.32
N PHE A 40 -4.96 -10.81 -9.66
CA PHE A 40 -3.69 -11.11 -9.00
C PHE A 40 -2.50 -10.72 -9.87
N ALA A 41 -1.45 -10.22 -9.22
CA ALA A 41 -0.11 -10.14 -9.78
C ALA A 41 0.93 -10.51 -8.72
N GLU A 42 1.90 -11.33 -9.12
CA GLU A 42 3.12 -11.54 -8.36
C GLU A 42 4.12 -10.44 -8.72
N LEU A 43 4.70 -9.81 -7.70
CA LEU A 43 5.77 -8.84 -7.82
C LEU A 43 7.10 -9.53 -7.51
N ILE A 44 8.09 -9.33 -8.38
CA ILE A 44 9.41 -9.94 -8.27
C ILE A 44 10.46 -8.87 -8.00
N PHE A 45 11.27 -9.11 -6.98
CA PHE A 45 12.40 -8.29 -6.59
C PHE A 45 13.67 -9.14 -6.49
N GLU A 46 14.82 -8.47 -6.41
CA GLU A 46 16.12 -9.14 -6.23
C GLU A 46 16.18 -9.95 -4.92
N ASP A 47 15.48 -9.50 -3.88
CA ASP A 47 15.55 -10.04 -2.52
C ASP A 47 14.26 -10.74 -2.06
N GLY A 48 13.28 -10.92 -2.94
CA GLY A 48 12.01 -11.56 -2.61
C GLY A 48 10.89 -11.31 -3.60
N THR A 49 9.68 -11.64 -3.16
CA THR A 49 8.43 -11.48 -3.90
C THR A 49 7.34 -10.88 -3.03
N ALA A 50 6.28 -10.38 -3.66
CA ALA A 50 5.05 -9.98 -2.99
C ALA A 50 3.85 -10.28 -3.87
N ASP A 51 2.74 -10.68 -3.28
CA ASP A 51 1.48 -10.89 -3.97
C ASP A 51 0.68 -9.58 -3.91
N LEU A 52 0.16 -9.12 -5.06
CA LEU A 52 -0.63 -7.91 -5.22
C LEU A 52 -2.02 -8.28 -5.76
N TYR A 53 -3.06 -7.75 -5.12
CA TYR A 53 -4.44 -7.88 -5.55
C TYR A 53 -5.07 -6.49 -5.71
N SER A 54 -5.76 -6.23 -6.81
CA SER A 54 -6.46 -4.95 -7.05
C SER A 54 -7.74 -5.16 -7.86
N ASP A 55 -8.87 -4.63 -7.40
CA ASP A 55 -10.19 -4.89 -8.02
C ASP A 55 -10.23 -4.59 -9.52
N ASP A 56 -9.75 -3.41 -9.94
CA ASP A 56 -9.67 -3.04 -11.37
C ASP A 56 -8.29 -2.48 -11.73
N GLU A 57 -7.85 -1.47 -10.99
CA GLU A 57 -6.51 -0.92 -11.13
C GLU A 57 -5.96 -0.52 -9.78
N PRO A 58 -4.62 -0.40 -9.62
CA PRO A 58 -4.03 -0.02 -8.34
C PRO A 58 -4.55 1.32 -7.79
N GLY A 59 -5.10 2.19 -8.65
CA GLY A 59 -5.70 3.47 -8.26
C GLY A 59 -6.94 3.35 -7.39
N THR A 60 -7.76 2.30 -7.56
CA THR A 60 -8.99 2.11 -6.77
C THR A 60 -8.72 1.56 -5.37
N GLY A 61 -7.48 1.14 -5.12
CA GLY A 61 -7.06 0.42 -3.92
C GLY A 61 -6.43 -0.92 -4.27
N PHE A 62 -5.55 -1.40 -3.41
CA PHE A 62 -4.92 -2.70 -3.57
C PHE A 62 -4.62 -3.34 -2.22
N MET A 63 -4.47 -4.66 -2.23
CA MET A 63 -3.96 -5.45 -1.12
C MET A 63 -2.63 -6.05 -1.54
N VAL A 64 -1.67 -6.05 -0.62
CA VAL A 64 -0.45 -6.85 -0.74
C VAL A 64 -0.34 -7.84 0.40
N ASN A 65 0.11 -9.04 0.09
CA ASN A 65 0.45 -10.03 1.10
C ASN A 65 1.61 -10.92 0.63
N HIS A 66 1.96 -11.95 1.42
CA HIS A 66 3.10 -12.82 1.17
C HIS A 66 4.42 -12.08 0.87
N VAL A 67 4.57 -10.88 1.44
CA VAL A 67 5.69 -10.00 1.18
C VAL A 67 6.97 -10.56 1.78
N SER A 68 7.99 -10.72 0.95
CA SER A 68 9.34 -11.13 1.33
C SER A 68 10.38 -10.15 0.79
N GLY A 69 11.53 -10.08 1.46
CA GLY A 69 12.54 -9.06 1.18
C GLY A 69 12.14 -7.68 1.71
N ARG A 70 13.02 -6.70 1.46
CA ARG A 70 12.85 -5.29 1.85
C ARG A 70 12.41 -4.43 0.66
N ARG A 71 12.82 -4.76 -0.56
CA ARG A 71 12.52 -3.93 -1.75
C ARG A 71 11.03 -3.85 -2.05
N ALA A 72 10.26 -4.89 -1.72
CA ALA A 72 8.81 -4.86 -1.85
C ALA A 72 8.17 -3.78 -0.95
N TRP A 73 8.61 -3.67 0.30
CA TRP A 73 8.15 -2.62 1.22
C TRP A 73 8.52 -1.21 0.74
N ASP A 74 9.69 -1.05 0.14
CA ASP A 74 10.09 0.22 -0.46
C ASP A 74 9.24 0.59 -1.69
N LEU A 75 8.80 -0.40 -2.48
CA LEU A 75 7.83 -0.17 -3.55
C LEU A 75 6.47 0.23 -2.96
N ILE A 76 5.95 -0.52 -1.98
CA ILE A 76 4.66 -0.24 -1.35
C ILE A 76 4.62 1.19 -0.80
N ALA A 77 5.68 1.61 -0.09
CA ALA A 77 5.82 2.98 0.41
C ALA A 77 5.75 4.03 -0.72
N ARG A 78 6.49 3.81 -1.82
CA ARG A 78 6.49 4.75 -2.96
C ARG A 78 5.15 4.81 -3.67
N VAL A 79 4.50 3.67 -3.89
CA VAL A 79 3.18 3.58 -4.54
C VAL A 79 2.13 4.28 -3.67
N ALA A 80 2.09 3.97 -2.37
CA ALA A 80 1.14 4.58 -1.46
C ALA A 80 1.36 6.09 -1.30
N ALA A 81 2.62 6.54 -1.21
CA ALA A 81 2.95 7.96 -1.18
C ALA A 81 2.52 8.68 -2.47
N ALA A 82 2.82 8.10 -3.64
CA ALA A 82 2.45 8.68 -4.94
C ALA A 82 0.93 8.76 -5.14
N GLY A 83 0.19 7.81 -4.57
CA GLY A 83 -1.28 7.78 -4.63
C GLY A 83 -1.98 8.52 -3.49
N GLU A 84 -1.24 9.14 -2.57
CA GLU A 84 -1.78 9.69 -1.31
C GLU A 84 -2.65 8.67 -0.55
N MET A 85 -2.25 7.39 -0.61
CA MET A 85 -2.99 6.28 -0.02
C MET A 85 -2.57 6.08 1.43
N ALA A 86 -3.55 5.75 2.26
CA ALA A 86 -3.31 5.23 3.60
C ALA A 86 -3.12 3.71 3.53
N LEU A 87 -2.27 3.18 4.42
CA LEU A 87 -2.07 1.75 4.60
C LEU A 87 -2.72 1.25 5.89
N PHE A 88 -3.29 0.04 5.80
CA PHE A 88 -3.96 -0.66 6.89
C PHE A 88 -3.39 -2.06 7.00
N ALA A 89 -3.08 -2.49 8.22
CA ALA A 89 -2.73 -3.86 8.53
C ALA A 89 -3.28 -4.24 9.91
N PRO A 90 -3.62 -5.52 10.15
CA PRO A 90 -4.09 -5.96 11.46
C PRO A 90 -3.07 -5.64 12.57
N GLY A 91 -3.51 -4.97 13.64
CA GLY A 91 -2.66 -4.60 14.77
C GLY A 91 -1.77 -3.38 14.55
N VAL A 92 -1.78 -2.78 13.35
CA VAL A 92 -0.94 -1.64 13.00
C VAL A 92 -1.80 -0.38 12.92
N PRO A 93 -1.35 0.77 13.46
CA PRO A 93 -2.02 2.06 13.24
C PRO A 93 -2.13 2.37 11.74
N THR A 94 -3.12 3.19 11.36
CA THR A 94 -3.21 3.70 9.97
C THR A 94 -1.92 4.40 9.60
N LEU A 95 -1.25 3.96 8.53
CA LEU A 95 -0.03 4.60 8.06
C LEU A 95 -0.35 5.56 6.93
N ILE A 96 0.21 6.76 6.98
CA ILE A 96 0.05 7.81 5.96
C ILE A 96 1.41 8.36 5.56
N PHE A 97 1.50 8.99 4.39
CA PHE A 97 2.78 9.46 3.82
C PHE A 97 2.93 10.99 3.82
N SER A 98 1.93 11.70 4.34
CA SER A 98 1.98 13.14 4.57
C SER A 98 0.97 13.51 5.65
N GLU A 99 1.26 14.57 6.42
CA GLU A 99 0.27 15.10 7.37
C GLU A 99 -0.97 15.67 6.66
N ALA A 100 -0.84 16.10 5.40
CA ALA A 100 -1.97 16.56 4.60
C ALA A 100 -3.00 15.43 4.37
N ALA A 101 -2.54 14.18 4.19
CA ALA A 101 -3.42 13.03 4.02
C ALA A 101 -4.30 12.77 5.25
N ARG A 102 -3.84 13.11 6.46
CA ARG A 102 -4.61 12.93 7.70
C ARG A 102 -5.94 13.67 7.66
N ALA A 103 -5.98 14.88 7.10
CA ALA A 103 -7.19 15.69 6.99
C ALA A 103 -8.26 15.07 6.07
N HIS A 104 -7.86 14.12 5.21
CA HIS A 104 -8.75 13.43 4.30
C HIS A 104 -9.24 12.08 4.84
N LEU A 105 -8.66 11.57 5.92
CA LEU A 105 -9.08 10.32 6.53
C LEU A 105 -10.45 10.45 7.22
N PRO A 106 -11.22 9.34 7.32
CA PRO A 106 -12.29 9.20 8.30
C PRO A 106 -11.77 9.49 9.71
N ALA A 107 -12.62 10.05 10.58
CA ALA A 107 -12.21 10.47 11.92
C ALA A 107 -11.60 9.32 12.74
N GLU A 108 -12.17 8.12 12.58
CA GLU A 108 -11.75 6.89 13.24
C GLU A 108 -10.36 6.43 12.79
N LEU A 109 -9.97 6.74 11.55
CA LEU A 109 -8.66 6.41 11.00
C LEU A 109 -7.64 7.52 11.20
N ALA A 110 -8.09 8.76 11.29
CA ALA A 110 -7.24 9.93 11.53
C ALA A 110 -6.65 9.93 12.95
N ASP A 111 -7.44 9.46 13.91
CA ASP A 111 -6.99 9.27 15.29
C ASP A 111 -5.95 8.15 15.36
N GLY A 112 -4.78 8.46 15.92
CA GLY A 112 -3.65 7.52 15.99
C GLY A 112 -2.94 7.23 14.66
N ALA A 113 -3.30 7.86 13.53
CA ALA A 113 -2.55 7.66 12.28
C ALA A 113 -1.08 8.10 12.43
N VAL A 114 -0.17 7.35 11.83
CA VAL A 114 1.28 7.57 11.90
C VAL A 114 1.82 7.95 10.53
N VAL A 115 2.62 9.02 10.47
CA VAL A 115 3.32 9.39 9.24
C VAL A 115 4.57 8.54 9.07
N VAL A 116 4.70 7.90 7.91
CA VAL A 116 5.84 7.08 7.50
C VAL A 116 6.42 7.59 6.20
N ALA A 117 7.70 7.33 5.95
CA ALA A 117 8.39 7.82 4.74
C ALA A 117 9.01 6.70 3.89
N SER A 118 9.12 5.49 4.42
CA SER A 118 9.89 4.41 3.80
C SER A 118 9.34 3.02 4.08
N GLY A 119 9.78 2.02 3.32
CA GLY A 119 9.48 0.62 3.60
C GLY A 119 9.99 0.16 4.97
N ALA A 120 11.11 0.73 5.44
CA ALA A 120 11.64 0.47 6.77
C ALA A 120 10.73 0.99 7.89
N ASP A 121 10.05 2.10 7.68
CA ASP A 121 9.09 2.64 8.66
C ASP A 121 7.83 1.78 8.72
N ILE A 122 7.34 1.29 7.57
CA ILE A 122 6.23 0.33 7.51
C ILE A 122 6.59 -0.95 8.29
N LEU A 123 7.77 -1.51 8.02
CA LEU A 123 8.25 -2.70 8.74
C LEU A 123 8.37 -2.47 10.25
N ARG A 124 8.83 -1.30 10.67
CA ARG A 124 8.89 -0.95 12.10
C ARG A 124 7.49 -0.89 12.71
N ALA A 125 6.54 -0.24 12.05
CA ALA A 125 5.16 -0.15 12.52
C ALA A 125 4.49 -1.53 12.63
N ILE A 126 4.79 -2.45 11.72
CA ILE A 126 4.32 -3.84 11.78
C ILE A 126 4.97 -4.62 12.94
N ALA A 127 6.25 -4.36 13.24
CA ALA A 127 6.96 -5.05 14.32
C ALA A 127 6.58 -4.55 15.72
N ASP A 128 6.13 -3.31 15.83
CA ASP A 128 5.75 -2.66 17.09
C ASP A 128 4.28 -2.91 17.50
N GLY A 129 3.45 -3.44 16.59
CA GLY A 129 2.03 -3.78 16.82
C GLY A 129 1.83 -5.22 17.28
#